data_AF-A0A9D9DWH7-F1
#
_entry.id   AF-A0A9D9DWH7-F1
#
_cell.length_a   1.000
_cell.length_b   1.000
_cell.length_c   1.000
_cell.angle_alpha   90.00
_cell.angle_beta   90.00
_cell.angle_gamma   90.00
#
_symmetry.space_group_name_H-M   'P 1'
#
loop_
_entity.id
_entity.type
_entity.pdbx_description
1 polymer ?
#
loop_
_entity_poly.entity_id
_entity_poly.type
_entity_poly.pdbx_seq_one_letter_code
_entity_poly.pdbx_strand_id
1 'polypeptide(L)'
;MLAKKNISFEEALSKLEKIVSDLENNDIPLEKSIQLYKQGMELSLICKEKLENIEEEVKVLQKNAGGKFIEKPFEVSEEEY
;
A
#
# COMPACT_ATOMS: atom_id res chain seq x y z
N MET A 1 -24.98 0.86 -4.17
CA MET A 1 -23.84 0.02 -4.58
C MET A 1 -22.83 0.92 -5.28
N LEU A 2 -21.74 1.29 -4.60
CA LEU A 2 -20.63 1.98 -5.25
C LEU A 2 -19.67 0.89 -5.73
N ALA A 3 -19.53 0.76 -7.05
CA ALA A 3 -18.56 -0.13 -7.65
C ALA A 3 -17.19 0.16 -7.01
N LYS A 4 -16.65 -0.80 -6.24
CA LYS A 4 -15.24 -0.80 -5.87
C LYS A 4 -14.47 -0.74 -7.18
N LYS A 5 -14.01 0.45 -7.57
CA LYS A 5 -13.08 0.58 -8.69
C LYS A 5 -11.86 -0.23 -8.31
N ASN A 6 -11.60 -1.31 -9.05
CA ASN A 6 -10.31 -1.99 -9.02
C ASN A 6 -9.27 -1.03 -9.59
N ILE A 7 -8.81 -0.08 -8.77
CA ILE A 7 -7.66 0.77 -9.10
C ILE A 7 -6.39 -0.06 -8.96
N SER A 8 -5.34 0.25 -9.72
CA SER A 8 -4.03 -0.39 -9.53
C SER A 8 -3.33 0.14 -8.26
N PHE A 9 -2.22 -0.49 -7.85
CA PHE A 9 -1.41 0.02 -6.74
C PHE A 9 -0.84 1.39 -7.09
N GLU A 10 -0.26 1.53 -8.29
CA GLU A 10 0.36 2.75 -8.80
C GLU A 10 -0.66 3.89 -8.92
N GLU A 11 -1.88 3.59 -9.38
CA GLU A 11 -2.96 4.56 -9.45
C GLU A 11 -3.43 5.01 -8.06
N ALA A 12 -3.46 4.10 -7.08
CA ALA A 12 -3.82 4.41 -5.70
C ALA A 12 -2.75 5.31 -5.06
N LEU A 13 -1.48 4.94 -5.22
CA LEU A 13 -0.33 5.68 -4.71
C LEU A 13 -0.25 7.08 -5.31
N SER A 14 -0.36 7.21 -6.64
CA SER A 14 -0.32 8.51 -7.31
C SER A 14 -1.44 9.46 -6.84
N LYS A 15 -2.65 8.93 -6.58
CA LYS A 15 -3.75 9.72 -6.00
C LYS A 15 -3.47 10.12 -4.55
N LEU A 16 -2.88 9.22 -3.76
CA LEU A 16 -2.52 9.47 -2.38
C LEU A 16 -1.46 10.57 -2.29
N GLU A 17 -0.41 10.50 -3.11
CA GLU A 17 0.64 11.52 -3.21
C GLU A 17 0.05 12.90 -3.55
N LYS A 18 -0.89 12.94 -4.50
CA LYS A 18 -1.59 14.17 -4.85
C LYS A 18 -2.38 14.72 -3.67
N ILE A 19 -3.09 13.87 -2.92
CA ILE A 19 -3.84 14.28 -1.73
C ILE A 19 -2.90 14.83 -0.65
N VAL A 20 -1.75 14.19 -0.43
CA VAL A 20 -0.74 14.68 0.52
C VAL A 20 -0.25 16.06 0.09
N SER A 21 0.11 16.22 -1.18
CA SER A 21 0.52 17.52 -1.73
C SER A 21 -0.58 18.58 -1.61
N ASP A 22 -1.84 18.22 -1.84
CA ASP A 22 -2.98 19.13 -1.68
C ASP A 22 -3.18 19.54 -0.21
N LEU A 23 -2.95 18.62 0.75
CA LEU A 23 -3.05 18.86 2.19
C LEU A 23 -1.90 19.70 2.76
N GLU A 24 -0.73 19.69 2.12
CA GLU A 24 0.42 20.53 2.48
C GLU A 24 0.22 22.01 2.09
N ASN A 25 -0.77 22.31 1.25
CA ASN A 25 -1.09 23.68 0.88
C ASN A 25 -1.83 24.40 2.02
N ASN A 26 -1.24 25.48 2.55
CA ASN A 26 -1.78 26.24 3.68
C ASN A 26 -3.11 26.97 3.40
N ASP A 27 -3.51 27.10 2.14
CA ASP A 27 -4.72 27.83 1.73
C ASP A 27 -5.96 26.91 1.58
N ILE A 28 -5.87 25.64 1.99
CA ILE A 28 -6.98 24.71 1.86
C ILE A 28 -8.05 24.92 2.95
N PRO A 29 -9.34 25.08 2.59
CA PRO A 29 -10.41 25.18 3.58
C PRO A 29 -10.50 23.92 4.46
N LEU A 30 -10.87 24.09 5.73
CA LEU A 30 -10.97 22.99 6.71
C LEU A 30 -11.91 21.87 6.25
N GLU A 31 -13.07 22.21 5.70
CA GLU A 31 -14.03 21.22 5.20
C GLU A 31 -13.42 20.38 4.07
N LYS A 32 -12.58 21.02 3.24
CA LYS A 32 -11.89 20.36 2.14
C LYS A 32 -10.74 19.49 2.65
N SER A 33 -9.97 19.94 3.64
CA SER A 33 -8.91 19.13 4.24
C SER A 33 -9.45 17.87 4.91
N ILE A 34 -10.60 17.95 5.59
CA ILE A 34 -11.27 16.78 6.17
C ILE A 34 -11.70 15.79 5.09
N GLN A 35 -12.22 16.27 3.95
CA GLN A 35 -12.58 15.40 2.83
C GLN A 35 -11.36 14.71 2.22
N LEU A 36 -10.29 15.46 1.97
CA LEU A 36 -9.04 14.92 1.42
C LEU A 36 -8.40 13.92 2.38
N TYR A 37 -8.40 14.20 3.68
CA TYR A 37 -7.90 13.28 4.70
C TYR A 37 -8.64 11.93 4.66
N LYS A 38 -9.98 11.95 4.60
CA LYS A 38 -10.78 10.71 4.49
C LYS A 38 -10.45 9.93 3.21
N GLN A 39 -10.30 10.62 2.09
CA GLN A 39 -9.93 10.00 0.82
C GLN A 39 -8.50 9.42 0.88
N GLY A 40 -7.57 10.13 1.50
CA GLY A 40 -6.20 9.67 1.70
C GLY A 40 -6.14 8.41 2.57
N MET A 41 -6.93 8.36 3.65
CA MET A 41 -7.05 7.16 4.49
C MET A 41 -7.57 5.94 3.72
N GLU A 42 -8.59 6.13 2.87
CA GLU A 42 -9.13 5.05 2.04
C GLU A 42 -8.08 4.55 1.02
N LEU A 43 -7.36 5.45 0.36
CA LEU A 43 -6.29 5.09 -0.58
C LEU A 43 -5.12 4.40 0.11
N SER A 44 -4.73 4.86 1.30
CA SER A 44 -3.67 4.22 2.10
C SER A 44 -4.03 2.79 2.47
N LEU A 45 -5.29 2.53 2.86
CA LEU A 45 -5.78 1.18 3.11
C LEU A 45 -5.73 0.32 1.84
N ILE A 46 -6.15 0.85 0.70
CA ILE A 46 -6.08 0.13 -0.59
C ILE A 46 -4.63 -0.23 -0.96
N CYS A 47 -3.68 0.71 -0.79
CA CYS A 47 -2.27 0.43 -1.05
C CYS A 47 -1.75 -0.69 -0.15
N LYS A 48 -2.07 -0.63 1.15
CA LYS A 48 -1.69 -1.66 2.12
C LYS A 48 -2.26 -3.04 1.75
N GLU A 49 -3.57 -3.12 1.50
CA GLU A 49 -4.21 -4.39 1.11
C GLU A 49 -3.58 -4.99 -0.14
N LYS A 50 -3.20 -4.16 -1.13
CA LYS A 50 -2.53 -4.65 -2.34
C LYS A 50 -1.14 -5.19 -2.07
N LEU A 51 -0.37 -4.56 -1.21
CA LEU A 51 0.96 -5.05 -0.82
C LEU A 51 0.84 -6.35 -0.03
N GLU A 52 -0.07 -6.43 0.92
CA GLU A 52 -0.32 -7.67 1.70
C GLU A 52 -0.70 -8.84 0.79
N ASN A 53 -1.58 -8.61 -0.20
CA ASN A 53 -1.94 -9.65 -1.18
C ASN A 53 -0.72 -10.11 -2.00
N ILE A 54 0.16 -9.19 -2.40
CA ILE A 54 1.38 -9.54 -3.13
C ILE A 54 2.34 -10.32 -2.22
N GLU A 55 2.52 -9.92 -0.96
CA GLU A 55 3.36 -10.63 0.00
C GLU A 55 2.88 -12.08 0.21
N GLU A 56 1.57 -12.32 0.26
CA GLU A 56 1.00 -13.68 0.32
C GLU A 56 1.27 -14.50 -0.95
N GLU A 57 1.28 -13.85 -2.12
CA GLU A 57 1.55 -14.50 -3.40
C GLU A 57 3.04 -14.79 -3.64
N VAL A 58 3.94 -13.94 -3.13
CA VAL A 58 5.39 -14.10 -3.30
C VAL A 58 5.91 -15.19 -2.36
N LYS A 59 6.36 -16.28 -2.96
CA LYS A 59 7.09 -17.35 -2.28
C LYS A 59 8.58 -17.27 -2.58
N VAL A 60 9.40 -17.45 -1.56
CA VAL A 60 10.85 -17.56 -1.70
C VAL A 60 11.33 -19.00 -1.59
N LEU A 61 12.33 -19.35 -2.41
CA LEU A 61 13.03 -20.63 -2.31
C LEU A 61 14.13 -20.53 -1.26
N GLN A 62 13.94 -21.17 -0.10
CA GLN A 62 14.94 -21.26 0.96
C GLN A 62 15.58 -22.65 0.96
N LYS A 63 16.91 -22.73 1.07
CA LYS A 63 17.61 -24.00 1.22
C LYS A 63 17.47 -24.48 2.67
N ASN A 64 16.93 -25.68 2.86
CA ASN A 64 16.85 -26.29 4.19
C ASN A 64 18.20 -26.90 4.61
N ALA A 65 18.29 -27.34 5.88
CA ALA A 65 19.51 -27.95 6.42
C ALA A 65 19.99 -29.20 5.65
N GLY A 66 19.09 -29.87 4.91
CA GLY A 66 19.41 -31.01 4.05
C GLY A 66 19.83 -30.61 2.63
N GLY A 67 19.98 -29.31 2.35
CA GLY A 67 20.40 -28.80 1.06
C GLY A 67 19.33 -28.76 -0.03
N LYS A 68 18.05 -29.03 0.30
CA LYS A 68 16.92 -28.97 -0.62
C LYS A 68 16.23 -27.60 -0.54
N PHE A 69 15.84 -27.06 -1.67
CA PHE A 69 15.02 -25.85 -1.72
C PHE A 69 13.58 -26.15 -1.29
N ILE A 70 13.05 -25.32 -0.40
CA ILE A 70 11.66 -25.32 0.08
C ILE A 70 11.06 -23.94 -0.13
N GLU A 71 9.77 -23.89 -0.49
CA GLU A 71 9.02 -22.63 -0.57
C GLU A 71 8.67 -22.14 0.83
N LYS A 72 8.87 -20.85 1.09
CA LYS A 72 8.35 -20.16 2.28
C LYS A 72 7.73 -18.81 1.89
N PRO A 73 6.80 -18.27 2.69
CA PRO A 73 6.31 -16.89 2.52
C PRO A 73 7.48 -15.91 2.47
N PHE A 74 7.37 -14.88 1.64
CA PHE A 74 8.31 -13.78 1.63
C PHE A 74 8.09 -12.91 2.88
N GLU A 75 9.05 -12.92 3.80
CA GLU A 75 9.07 -12.01 4.94
C GLU A 75 9.96 -10.82 4.60
N VAL A 76 9.40 -9.61 4.57
CA VAL A 76 10.19 -8.37 4.49
C VAL A 76 10.91 -8.21 5.82
N SER A 77 12.20 -8.53 5.87
CA SER A 77 13.02 -8.21 7.04
C SER A 77 13.25 -6.69 7.06
N GLU A 78 12.78 -6.02 8.10
CA GLU A 78 13.21 -4.67 8.47
C GLU A 78 14.71 -4.72 8.84
N GLU A 79 15.60 -4.79 7.85
CA GLU A 79 16.99 -4.42 8.07
C GLU A 79 17.01 -2.88 8.19
N GLU A 80 16.98 -2.42 9.44
CA GLU A 80 17.26 -1.04 9.86
C GLU A 80 18.52 -0.52 9.13
N TYR A 81 18.37 0.61 8.43
CA TYR A 81 19.48 1.44 7.99
C TYR A 81 19.49 2.74 8.78
#